data_AF-A0A511N5S8-F1
#
_entry.id   AF-A0A511N5S8-F1
#
_cell.length_a   1.000
_cell.length_b   1.000
_cell.length_c   1.000
_cell.angle_alpha   90.00
_cell.angle_beta   90.00
_cell.angle_gamma   90.00
#
_symmetry.space_group_name_H-M   'P 1'
#
loop_
_entity.id
_entity.type
_entity.pdbx_description
1 polymer ?
#
loop_
_entity_poly.entity_id
_entity_poly.type
_entity_poly.pdbx_seq_one_letter_code
_entity_poly.pdbx_strand_id
1 'polypeptide(L)'
;MNQGILTLTAALLTVGLMGTGQAQTDKKPTTQKCGNYTVTTEPVTSAEYQQERITLKGPKGVVYSTEDWMVETKWCKDVTGDGIPEVDLLLFSGGAHCCFSHKVYSLTTPPRLLLQADTAHTDALDPRQLDGKGPFELVTADWRFAYGFGMSFAESVALPEVYSYVNGHYVVNTRAFPALISSWFSDVKKVEDSYSALAKVSELLLLGKDSQIDSTLRNAPADLRNWITGYLPDIREYLSTLGYNDYPVMAGVRPEDNTYITAVGSFTTPGSKQVLSVLQGSAKNPYVKAGQLGVVLIDKTSSGFKVTPTGLTLPRVAKDLYDEGFNLDVAVKRSNGLFDVVVRNSRSGSQKLQAYRMSKNTLVPVKNDALDTALKAIQDLHNLSEVNEKIFDKTTKRTPAQLAALMDRANLMRQQGKAWTPLLGIEPEQVGEFDWYTLQFLRDTPQEAQIYVTLDYGTIPEDAGDYGVFGKRYGMTLTLQKDQNWKITSVDMTRLKASPYDENE
;
A
#
# COMPACT_ATOMS: atom_id res chain seq x y z
N MET A 1 25.96 11.46 24.97
CA MET A 1 24.82 11.40 25.91
C MET A 1 23.55 11.34 25.08
N ASN A 2 22.68 10.37 25.40
CA ASN A 2 21.48 9.90 24.68
C ASN A 2 21.71 9.21 23.33
N GLN A 3 22.27 7.99 23.39
CA GLN A 3 22.04 6.94 22.41
C GLN A 3 20.87 6.08 22.91
N GLY A 4 19.68 6.31 22.37
CA GLY A 4 18.57 5.37 22.46
C GLY A 4 18.75 4.36 21.33
N ILE A 5 19.43 3.26 21.63
CA ILE A 5 19.54 2.11 20.75
C ILE A 5 18.12 1.57 20.54
N LEU A 6 17.59 1.73 19.33
CA LEU A 6 16.49 0.92 18.82
C LEU A 6 17.07 -0.49 18.65
N THR A 7 17.09 -1.28 19.72
CA THR A 7 17.14 -2.73 19.56
C THR A 7 15.80 -3.13 18.98
N LEU A 8 15.68 -3.15 17.65
CA LEU A 8 14.77 -4.09 17.00
C LEU A 8 15.31 -5.48 17.33
N THR A 9 14.84 -6.04 18.44
CA THR A 9 15.01 -7.47 18.68
C THR A 9 14.23 -8.18 17.58
N ALA A 10 14.93 -8.63 16.55
CA ALA A 10 14.54 -9.80 15.80
C ALA A 10 14.50 -10.96 16.80
N ALA A 11 13.38 -11.11 17.49
CA ALA A 11 13.11 -12.31 18.25
C ALA A 11 12.92 -13.42 17.21
N LEU A 12 14.00 -14.14 16.89
CA LEU A 12 13.93 -15.48 16.36
C LEU A 12 13.22 -16.35 17.40
N LEU A 13 11.88 -16.33 17.38
CA LEU A 13 11.08 -17.37 17.97
C LEU A 13 11.10 -18.52 16.98
N THR A 14 12.00 -19.47 17.22
CA THR A 14 11.91 -20.81 16.65
C THR A 14 10.56 -21.41 17.03
N VAL A 15 9.58 -21.34 16.11
CA VAL A 15 8.35 -22.13 16.24
C VAL A 15 8.71 -23.56 15.90
N GLY A 16 9.16 -24.29 16.92
CA GLY A 16 9.12 -25.73 16.91
C GLY A 16 7.66 -26.16 16.94
N LEU A 17 7.16 -26.62 15.79
CA LEU A 17 5.97 -27.47 15.71
C LEU A 17 6.30 -28.82 16.36
N MET A 18 6.32 -28.86 17.68
CA MET A 18 6.18 -30.08 18.45
C MET A 18 5.16 -29.82 19.56
N GLY A 19 4.06 -30.55 19.49
CA GLY A 19 3.04 -30.57 20.52
C GLY A 19 3.65 -30.97 21.86
N THR A 20 3.92 -29.98 22.69
CA THR A 20 3.97 -30.15 24.13
C THR A 20 2.93 -29.19 24.69
N GLY A 21 1.87 -29.75 25.26
CA GLY A 21 0.94 -28.99 26.08
C GLY A 21 1.71 -28.33 27.21
N GLN A 22 2.08 -27.07 27.03
CA GLN A 22 2.40 -26.22 28.16
C GLN A 22 1.06 -25.91 28.83
N ALA A 23 0.86 -26.46 30.02
CA ALA A 23 -0.11 -25.94 30.96
C ALA A 23 0.29 -24.49 31.25
N GLN A 24 -0.28 -23.57 30.48
CA GLN A 24 -0.05 -22.15 30.56
C GLN A 24 -0.86 -21.64 31.75
N THR A 25 -0.16 -21.18 32.78
CA THR A 25 -0.77 -20.67 34.02
C THR A 25 -1.78 -19.57 33.70
N ASP A 26 -2.98 -19.64 34.27
CA ASP A 26 -4.04 -18.64 34.12
C ASP A 26 -3.46 -17.21 34.27
N LYS A 27 -3.43 -16.46 33.18
CA LYS A 27 -2.90 -15.08 33.17
C LYS A 27 -3.80 -14.24 34.07
N LYS A 28 -3.28 -13.78 35.21
CA LYS A 28 -4.09 -13.00 36.17
C LYS A 28 -4.46 -11.64 35.59
N PRO A 29 -5.66 -11.11 35.89
CA PRO A 29 -6.01 -9.76 35.55
C PRO A 29 -4.96 -8.76 36.05
N THR A 30 -4.53 -7.86 35.18
CA THR A 30 -3.67 -6.73 35.54
C THR A 30 -4.52 -5.46 35.58
N THR A 31 -4.17 -4.53 36.46
CA THR A 31 -4.89 -3.26 36.58
C THR A 31 -3.90 -2.17 36.88
N GLN A 32 -4.00 -1.07 36.15
CA GLN A 32 -3.16 0.11 36.34
C GLN A 32 -3.98 1.40 36.21
N LYS A 33 -3.47 2.47 36.80
CA LYS A 33 -4.06 3.80 36.66
C LYS A 33 -3.39 4.56 35.52
N CYS A 34 -4.20 5.28 34.76
CA CYS A 34 -3.76 6.25 33.78
C CYS A 34 -4.61 7.51 33.93
N GLY A 35 -4.04 8.56 34.54
CA GLY A 35 -4.80 9.73 34.97
C GLY A 35 -5.99 9.37 35.87
N ASN A 36 -7.18 9.84 35.50
CA ASN A 36 -8.44 9.56 36.21
C ASN A 36 -9.10 8.23 35.81
N TYR A 37 -8.42 7.43 34.98
CA TYR A 37 -8.95 6.19 34.45
C TYR A 37 -8.17 5.00 35.02
N THR A 38 -8.86 3.87 35.08
CA THR A 38 -8.28 2.57 35.36
C THR A 38 -8.30 1.76 34.07
N VAL A 39 -7.15 1.19 33.71
CA VAL A 39 -7.01 0.24 32.60
C VAL A 39 -6.87 -1.15 33.22
N THR A 40 -7.77 -2.05 32.87
CA THR A 40 -7.76 -3.44 33.34
C THR A 40 -7.60 -4.35 32.13
N THR A 41 -6.66 -5.28 32.21
CA THR A 41 -6.45 -6.34 31.21
C THR A 41 -6.75 -7.68 31.86
N GLU A 42 -7.63 -8.49 31.29
CA GLU A 42 -8.05 -9.78 31.85
C GLU A 42 -8.20 -10.85 30.76
N PRO A 43 -7.93 -12.13 31.06
CA PRO A 43 -8.23 -13.21 30.13
C PRO A 43 -9.75 -13.33 29.93
N VAL A 44 -10.16 -13.59 28.71
CA VAL A 44 -11.53 -13.96 28.36
C VAL A 44 -11.53 -15.45 28.08
N THR A 45 -12.19 -16.22 28.94
CA THR A 45 -12.39 -17.64 28.70
C THR A 45 -13.46 -17.80 27.61
N SER A 46 -13.03 -18.06 26.38
CA SER A 46 -13.90 -18.57 25.32
C SER A 46 -13.69 -20.07 25.12
N ALA A 47 -14.68 -20.78 24.60
CA ALA A 47 -14.62 -22.24 24.43
C ALA A 47 -13.60 -22.71 23.38
N GLU A 48 -13.11 -21.81 22.53
CA GLU A 48 -12.29 -22.17 21.36
C GLU A 48 -10.91 -21.50 21.33
N TYR A 49 -10.72 -20.33 21.96
CA TYR A 49 -9.43 -19.61 21.96
C TYR A 49 -9.19 -18.81 23.26
N GLN A 50 -7.93 -18.68 23.67
CA GLN A 50 -7.52 -17.75 24.72
C GLN A 50 -7.49 -16.33 24.12
N GLN A 51 -8.31 -15.44 24.65
CA GLN A 51 -8.32 -14.02 24.29
C GLN A 51 -8.09 -13.18 25.54
N GLU A 52 -7.72 -11.92 25.34
CA GLU A 52 -7.57 -10.94 26.41
C GLU A 52 -8.47 -9.74 26.14
N ARG A 53 -9.13 -9.26 27.19
CA ARG A 53 -9.93 -8.04 27.18
C ARG A 53 -9.14 -6.92 27.83
N ILE A 54 -9.13 -5.76 27.21
CA ILE A 54 -8.69 -4.51 27.85
C ILE A 54 -9.87 -3.58 28.02
N THR A 55 -10.06 -3.10 29.24
CA THR A 55 -11.16 -2.20 29.62
C THR A 55 -10.60 -0.91 30.18
N LEU A 56 -10.99 0.21 29.57
CA LEU A 56 -10.75 1.55 30.09
C LEU A 56 -12.00 1.98 30.89
N LYS A 57 -11.82 2.24 32.18
CA LYS A 57 -12.89 2.63 33.12
C LYS A 57 -12.61 4.00 33.70
N GLY A 58 -13.51 4.95 33.46
CA GLY A 58 -13.47 6.28 34.06
C GLY A 58 -14.35 6.39 35.31
N PRO A 59 -14.47 7.60 35.88
CA PRO A 59 -15.27 7.83 37.09
C PRO A 59 -16.76 7.48 36.93
N LYS A 60 -17.30 7.56 35.70
CA LYS A 60 -18.70 7.29 35.38
C LYS A 60 -18.98 5.86 34.90
N GLY A 61 -17.97 4.99 34.85
CA GLY A 61 -18.10 3.61 34.36
C GLY A 61 -17.13 3.27 33.24
N VAL A 62 -17.38 2.14 32.58
CA VAL A 62 -16.59 1.69 31.42
C VAL A 62 -16.83 2.65 30.25
N VAL A 63 -15.75 3.13 29.65
CA VAL A 63 -15.78 4.09 28.53
C VAL A 63 -15.30 3.46 27.23
N TYR A 64 -14.48 2.43 27.32
CA TYR A 64 -14.02 1.64 26.18
C TYR A 64 -13.66 0.23 26.64
N SER A 65 -13.94 -0.76 25.79
CA SER A 65 -13.53 -2.14 25.99
C SER A 65 -13.30 -2.79 24.63
N THR A 66 -12.26 -3.60 24.51
CA THR A 66 -11.97 -4.40 23.32
C THR A 66 -11.36 -5.73 23.72
N GLU A 67 -11.53 -6.71 22.86
CA GLU A 67 -11.00 -8.06 23.01
C GLU A 67 -10.14 -8.38 21.80
N ASP A 68 -9.02 -9.04 22.03
CA ASP A 68 -8.19 -9.60 20.96
C ASP A 68 -7.37 -10.79 21.46
N TRP A 69 -6.56 -11.42 20.60
CA TRP A 69 -5.69 -12.53 21.02
C TRP A 69 -4.72 -12.12 22.14
N MET A 70 -4.13 -10.93 22.01
CA MET A 70 -3.39 -10.27 23.07
C MET A 70 -3.69 -8.78 23.04
N VAL A 71 -3.82 -8.18 24.22
CA VAL A 71 -3.93 -6.73 24.39
C VAL A 71 -2.97 -6.26 25.47
N GLU A 72 -2.35 -5.10 25.26
CA GLU A 72 -1.37 -4.53 26.18
C GLU A 72 -1.54 -3.01 26.24
N THR A 73 -1.26 -2.41 27.39
CA THR A 73 -1.02 -0.96 27.44
C THR A 73 0.47 -0.70 27.33
N LYS A 74 0.92 -0.05 26.25
CA LYS A 74 2.37 0.21 26.04
C LYS A 74 2.86 1.39 26.86
N TRP A 75 2.05 2.45 26.93
CA TRP A 75 2.37 3.63 27.72
C TRP A 75 1.13 4.41 28.12
N CYS A 76 1.31 5.21 29.18
CA CYS A 76 0.36 6.18 29.68
C CYS A 76 1.11 7.46 30.02
N LYS A 77 0.94 8.53 29.22
CA LYS A 77 1.57 9.83 29.46
C LYS A 77 0.91 10.90 28.59
N ASP A 78 1.09 12.16 28.98
CA ASP A 78 0.71 13.31 28.15
C ASP A 78 1.66 13.39 26.94
N VAL A 79 1.13 13.05 25.75
CA VAL A 79 1.87 13.15 24.48
C VAL A 79 1.40 14.34 23.65
N THR A 80 0.29 14.98 24.02
CA THR A 80 -0.26 16.13 23.29
C THR A 80 0.16 17.48 23.90
N GLY A 81 0.75 17.47 25.10
CA GLY A 81 1.22 18.65 25.82
C GLY A 81 0.11 19.50 26.44
N ASP A 82 -1.11 18.98 26.55
CA ASP A 82 -2.27 19.71 27.10
C ASP A 82 -2.52 19.44 28.60
N GLY A 83 -1.67 18.64 29.23
CA GLY A 83 -1.78 18.24 30.63
C GLY A 83 -2.73 17.06 30.88
N ILE A 84 -3.35 16.50 29.82
CA ILE A 84 -4.20 15.32 29.88
C ILE A 84 -3.38 14.11 29.41
N PRO A 85 -3.32 13.01 30.17
CA PRO A 85 -2.58 11.84 29.71
C PRO A 85 -3.31 11.14 28.56
N GLU A 86 -2.54 10.61 27.62
CA GLU A 86 -2.99 9.63 26.64
C GLU A 86 -2.59 8.20 27.08
N VAL A 87 -3.32 7.23 26.56
CA VAL A 87 -3.00 5.81 26.68
C VAL A 87 -2.89 5.16 25.31
N ASP A 88 -1.83 4.38 25.09
CA ASP A 88 -1.68 3.51 23.92
C ASP A 88 -2.03 2.07 24.27
N LEU A 89 -3.00 1.54 23.55
CA LEU A 89 -3.45 0.17 23.64
C LEU A 89 -2.94 -0.57 22.40
N LEU A 90 -2.04 -1.53 22.61
CA LEU A 90 -1.61 -2.48 21.61
C LEU A 90 -2.61 -3.64 21.57
N LEU A 91 -2.99 -4.05 20.36
CA LEU A 91 -3.78 -5.23 20.08
C LEU A 91 -2.99 -6.13 19.14
N PHE A 92 -3.09 -7.43 19.32
CA PHE A 92 -2.55 -8.44 18.44
C PHE A 92 -3.65 -9.46 18.15
N SER A 93 -3.87 -9.74 16.86
CA SER A 93 -4.97 -10.61 16.43
C SER A 93 -4.66 -12.10 16.38
N GLY A 94 -3.45 -12.51 16.79
CA GLY A 94 -3.06 -13.93 16.82
C GLY A 94 -2.61 -14.49 15.47
N GLY A 95 -2.56 -13.66 14.42
CA GLY A 95 -2.07 -14.08 13.11
C GLY A 95 -0.60 -14.51 13.13
N ALA A 96 -0.24 -15.49 12.30
CA ALA A 96 1.14 -15.98 12.15
C ALA A 96 2.15 -14.91 11.71
N HIS A 97 1.63 -13.77 11.26
CA HIS A 97 2.38 -12.63 10.73
C HIS A 97 2.36 -11.45 11.70
N CYS A 98 2.28 -11.70 13.01
CA CYS A 98 2.46 -10.68 14.04
C CYS A 98 1.55 -9.45 13.86
N CYS A 99 0.28 -9.63 13.51
CA CYS A 99 -0.69 -8.58 13.16
C CYS A 99 -1.02 -7.61 14.33
N PHE A 100 -0.16 -6.62 14.56
CA PHE A 100 -0.30 -5.61 15.61
C PHE A 100 -1.09 -4.39 15.14
N SER A 101 -1.89 -3.83 16.04
CA SER A 101 -2.51 -2.53 15.86
C SER A 101 -2.50 -1.73 17.16
N HIS A 102 -2.47 -0.41 17.03
CA HIS A 102 -2.46 0.52 18.15
C HIS A 102 -3.72 1.36 18.16
N LYS A 103 -4.24 1.63 19.37
CA LYS A 103 -5.29 2.62 19.61
C LYS A 103 -4.84 3.59 20.69
N VAL A 104 -4.62 4.84 20.29
CA VAL A 104 -4.23 5.90 21.22
C VAL A 104 -5.46 6.73 21.60
N TYR A 105 -5.76 6.77 22.89
CA TYR A 105 -6.86 7.59 23.43
C TYR A 105 -6.31 8.72 24.29
N SER A 106 -6.81 9.94 24.07
CA SER A 106 -6.72 11.00 25.07
C SER A 106 -7.73 10.75 26.17
N LEU A 107 -7.29 10.87 27.42
CA LEU A 107 -8.13 10.63 28.60
C LEU A 107 -8.87 11.88 29.06
N THR A 108 -9.32 12.70 28.10
CA THR A 108 -10.36 13.70 28.31
C THR A 108 -11.62 13.04 28.88
N THR A 109 -12.56 13.82 29.41
CA THR A 109 -13.87 13.31 29.82
C THR A 109 -14.96 13.88 28.90
N PRO A 110 -15.52 13.09 27.95
CA PRO A 110 -15.24 11.67 27.68
C PRO A 110 -13.91 11.44 26.94
N PRO A 111 -13.34 10.22 26.97
CA PRO A 111 -12.11 9.91 26.23
C PRO A 111 -12.31 10.08 24.73
N ARG A 112 -11.22 10.38 24.03
CA ARG A 112 -11.23 10.63 22.60
C ARG A 112 -10.16 9.82 21.90
N LEU A 113 -10.54 9.07 20.87
CA LEU A 113 -9.59 8.36 20.01
C LEU A 113 -8.77 9.39 19.21
N LEU A 114 -7.46 9.34 19.35
CA LEU A 114 -6.51 10.20 18.65
C LEU A 114 -5.87 9.52 17.45
N LEU A 115 -5.61 8.22 17.56
CA LEU A 115 -4.98 7.38 16.54
C LEU A 115 -5.56 5.97 16.57
N GLN A 116 -5.80 5.42 15.39
CA GLN A 116 -5.87 3.98 15.18
C GLN A 116 -4.87 3.66 14.06
N ALA A 117 -3.86 2.85 14.35
CA ALA A 117 -2.81 2.49 13.41
C ALA A 117 -2.71 0.97 13.30
N ASP A 118 -2.62 0.47 12.08
CA ASP A 118 -2.22 -0.92 11.80
C ASP A 118 -0.71 -0.89 11.56
N THR A 119 0.05 -1.41 12.52
CA THR A 119 1.52 -1.45 12.48
C THR A 119 2.03 -2.78 11.95
N ALA A 120 1.12 -3.65 11.50
CA ALA A 120 1.40 -4.98 11.01
C ALA A 120 2.43 -5.66 11.89
N HIS A 121 3.66 -5.86 11.41
CA HIS A 121 4.70 -6.63 12.07
C HIS A 121 5.50 -5.87 13.16
N THR A 122 4.98 -4.79 13.73
CA THR A 122 5.67 -4.05 14.81
C THR A 122 4.73 -3.70 15.95
N ASP A 123 5.16 -4.00 17.17
CA ASP A 123 4.44 -3.71 18.42
C ASP A 123 4.85 -2.37 19.05
N ALA A 124 5.76 -1.64 18.40
CA ALA A 124 6.33 -0.39 18.87
C ALA A 124 5.58 0.81 18.30
N LEU A 125 5.17 1.72 19.18
CA LEU A 125 4.66 3.05 18.84
C LEU A 125 5.20 4.03 19.89
N ASP A 126 6.39 4.56 19.63
CA ASP A 126 7.17 5.29 20.63
C ASP A 126 6.90 6.80 20.56
N PRO A 127 6.47 7.45 21.64
CA PRO A 127 6.37 8.90 21.65
C PRO A 127 7.76 9.52 21.81
N ARG A 128 8.20 10.28 20.80
CA ARG A 128 9.51 10.92 20.69
C ARG A 128 9.37 12.39 20.32
N GLN A 129 10.31 13.19 20.80
CA GLN A 129 10.38 14.60 20.44
C GLN A 129 11.34 14.75 19.24
N LEU A 130 10.81 14.98 18.05
CA LEU A 130 11.60 15.01 16.82
C LEU A 130 11.85 16.42 16.28
N ASP A 131 10.97 17.39 16.55
CA ASP A 131 11.12 18.77 16.05
C ASP A 131 11.40 19.82 17.14
N GLY A 132 11.43 19.39 18.40
CA GLY A 132 11.69 20.22 19.57
C GLY A 132 10.51 21.10 19.99
N LYS A 133 9.31 20.88 19.45
CA LYS A 133 8.11 21.70 19.73
C LYS A 133 7.11 20.90 20.57
N GLY A 134 5.95 21.51 20.86
CA GLY A 134 4.88 20.78 21.55
C GLY A 134 4.36 19.60 20.72
N PRO A 135 3.37 18.89 21.26
CA PRO A 135 3.24 17.43 21.21
C PRO A 135 4.50 16.56 20.99
N PHE A 136 4.43 15.29 21.36
CA PHE A 136 5.39 14.27 20.88
C PHE A 136 4.90 13.73 19.53
N GLU A 137 5.82 13.43 18.63
CA GLU A 137 5.57 12.52 17.52
C GLU A 137 5.48 11.07 18.00
N LEU A 138 4.68 10.25 17.32
CA LEU A 138 4.67 8.80 17.55
C LEU A 138 5.44 8.12 16.42
N VAL A 139 6.46 7.34 16.77
CA VAL A 139 7.35 6.67 15.81
C VAL A 139 7.09 5.17 15.82
N THR A 140 6.88 4.60 14.64
CA THR A 140 6.70 3.16 14.41
C THR A 140 7.33 2.75 13.08
N ALA A 141 7.02 1.55 12.62
CA ALA A 141 7.46 0.99 11.36
C ALA A 141 6.28 0.73 10.42
N ASP A 142 6.47 1.05 9.15
CA ASP A 142 5.62 0.66 8.04
C ASP A 142 6.22 -0.57 7.35
N TRP A 143 5.43 -1.63 7.26
CA TRP A 143 5.83 -2.93 6.69
C TRP A 143 5.26 -3.19 5.30
N ARG A 144 5.00 -2.16 4.49
CA ARG A 144 4.50 -2.33 3.12
C ARG A 144 5.42 -3.15 2.20
N PHE A 145 6.67 -3.36 2.61
CA PHE A 145 7.64 -4.23 1.92
C PHE A 145 7.76 -5.63 2.52
N ALA A 146 6.94 -5.99 3.51
CA ALA A 146 6.90 -7.35 4.02
C ALA A 146 6.60 -8.34 2.88
N TYR A 147 7.50 -9.32 2.71
CA TYR A 147 7.45 -10.31 1.63
C TYR A 147 7.50 -9.73 0.20
N GLY A 148 7.82 -8.44 0.08
CA GLY A 148 7.93 -7.76 -1.19
C GLY A 148 9.15 -8.21 -1.98
N PHE A 149 9.09 -8.11 -3.31
CA PHE A 149 10.25 -8.28 -4.19
C PHE A 149 10.94 -9.64 -4.07
N GLY A 150 10.14 -10.66 -3.74
CA GLY A 150 10.51 -12.07 -3.50
C GLY A 150 11.50 -12.28 -2.35
N MET A 151 11.52 -11.35 -1.39
CA MET A 151 12.25 -11.47 -0.14
C MET A 151 11.46 -12.27 0.89
N SER A 152 12.15 -12.99 1.77
CA SER A 152 11.52 -13.55 2.97
C SER A 152 11.15 -12.45 3.98
N PHE A 153 10.32 -12.77 4.97
CA PHE A 153 10.04 -11.83 6.06
C PHE A 153 11.30 -11.38 6.80
N ALA A 154 12.24 -12.31 7.03
CA ALA A 154 13.49 -12.04 7.75
C ALA A 154 14.38 -11.01 7.02
N GLU A 155 14.23 -10.90 5.71
CA GLU A 155 14.96 -9.92 4.89
C GLU A 155 14.16 -8.63 4.68
N SER A 156 12.86 -8.62 5.00
CA SER A 156 11.97 -7.50 4.70
C SER A 156 12.42 -6.21 5.40
N VAL A 157 12.32 -5.09 4.68
CA VAL A 157 12.74 -3.78 5.18
C VAL A 157 11.56 -3.06 5.83
N ALA A 158 11.65 -2.83 7.14
CA ALA A 158 10.79 -1.92 7.86
C ALA A 158 11.12 -0.46 7.52
N LEU A 159 10.13 0.31 7.06
CA LEU A 159 10.27 1.72 6.76
C LEU A 159 9.90 2.56 7.99
N PRO A 160 10.53 3.72 8.22
CA PRO A 160 10.13 4.59 9.32
C PRO A 160 8.71 5.14 9.06
N GLU A 161 7.87 5.13 10.08
CA GLU A 161 6.60 5.85 10.08
C GLU A 161 6.53 6.80 11.28
N VAL A 162 6.07 8.03 11.02
CA VAL A 162 5.92 9.05 12.05
C VAL A 162 4.53 9.65 11.98
N TYR A 163 3.86 9.69 13.12
CA TYR A 163 2.61 10.40 13.30
C TYR A 163 2.86 11.73 14.03
N SER A 164 2.35 12.83 13.48
CA SER A 164 2.35 14.14 14.14
C SER A 164 0.95 14.49 14.64
N TYR A 165 0.85 15.21 15.76
CA TYR A 165 -0.44 15.66 16.28
C TYR A 165 -0.90 16.93 15.57
N VAL A 166 -1.96 16.83 14.76
CA VAL A 166 -2.52 17.90 13.94
C VAL A 166 -4.04 17.94 14.11
N ASN A 167 -4.60 19.14 14.38
CA ASN A 167 -6.05 19.35 14.51
C ASN A 167 -6.76 18.36 15.45
N GLY A 168 -6.08 17.97 16.53
CA GLY A 168 -6.63 17.04 17.52
C GLY A 168 -6.37 15.57 17.22
N HIS A 169 -5.75 15.17 16.11
CA HIS A 169 -5.51 13.77 15.76
C HIS A 169 -4.05 13.52 15.43
N TYR A 170 -3.61 12.28 15.60
CA TYR A 170 -2.31 11.86 15.07
C TYR A 170 -2.46 11.47 13.60
N VAL A 171 -1.59 12.00 12.75
CA VAL A 171 -1.62 11.82 11.30
C VAL A 171 -0.22 11.52 10.77
N VAL A 172 -0.14 10.63 9.78
CA VAL A 172 1.12 10.24 9.14
C VAL A 172 1.80 11.47 8.53
N ASN A 173 3.01 11.76 8.99
CA ASN A 173 3.82 12.92 8.61
C ASN A 173 5.32 12.57 8.46
N THR A 174 5.65 11.31 8.19
CA THR A 174 7.02 10.78 8.07
C THR A 174 7.98 11.67 7.28
N ARG A 175 7.53 12.18 6.13
CA ARG A 175 8.36 12.99 5.21
C ARG A 175 8.81 14.33 5.80
N ALA A 176 8.20 14.80 6.88
CA ALA A 176 8.63 16.01 7.59
C ALA A 176 9.90 15.81 8.44
N PHE A 177 10.35 14.56 8.64
CA PHE A 177 11.45 14.22 9.55
C PHE A 177 12.62 13.54 8.82
N PRO A 178 13.33 14.23 7.90
CA PRO A 178 14.42 13.65 7.12
C PRO A 178 15.60 13.17 7.98
N ALA A 179 15.82 13.79 9.15
CA ALA A 179 16.83 13.34 10.10
C ALA A 179 16.52 11.95 10.67
N LEU A 180 15.25 11.69 11.01
CA LEU A 180 14.82 10.36 11.45
C LEU A 180 15.00 9.34 10.32
N ILE A 181 14.52 9.64 9.12
CA ILE A 181 14.67 8.77 7.94
C ILE A 181 16.14 8.39 7.72
N SER A 182 17.05 9.37 7.79
CA SER A 182 18.49 9.11 7.62
C SER A 182 19.04 8.24 8.76
N SER A 183 18.60 8.47 10.00
CA SER A 183 19.05 7.69 11.16
C SER A 183 18.50 6.26 11.18
N TRP A 184 17.31 6.04 10.61
CA TRP A 184 16.62 4.75 10.58
C TRP A 184 17.42 3.68 9.84
N PHE A 185 18.11 4.08 8.76
CA PHE A 185 18.97 3.19 7.97
C PHE A 185 20.45 3.37 8.27
N SER A 186 20.80 4.00 9.40
CA SER A 186 22.18 4.42 9.66
C SER A 186 23.15 3.25 9.82
N ASP A 187 22.69 2.06 10.19
CA ASP A 187 23.52 0.85 10.30
C ASP A 187 23.87 0.25 8.92
N VAL A 188 23.16 0.63 7.87
CA VAL A 188 23.43 0.21 6.49
C VAL A 188 24.56 1.05 5.89
N LYS A 189 25.81 0.61 6.10
CA LYS A 189 27.01 1.33 5.61
C LYS A 189 27.36 1.00 4.16
N LYS A 190 27.00 -0.18 3.69
CA LYS A 190 27.30 -0.70 2.35
C LYS A 190 26.12 -1.50 1.83
N VAL A 191 26.05 -1.64 0.50
CA VAL A 191 25.07 -2.48 -0.17
C VAL A 191 25.72 -3.83 -0.44
N GLU A 192 25.40 -4.82 0.38
CA GLU A 192 26.03 -6.15 0.35
C GLU A 192 24.98 -7.27 0.18
N ASP A 193 23.71 -7.00 0.45
CA ASP A 193 22.58 -7.94 0.43
C ASP A 193 21.26 -7.27 -0.03
N SER A 194 20.20 -8.08 -0.21
CA SER A 194 18.83 -7.65 -0.54
C SER A 194 18.31 -6.55 0.40
N TYR A 195 18.44 -6.77 1.71
CA TYR A 195 18.02 -5.83 2.75
C TYR A 195 18.71 -4.47 2.61
N SER A 196 20.04 -4.45 2.57
CA SER A 196 20.85 -3.22 2.49
C SER A 196 20.63 -2.47 1.18
N ALA A 197 20.45 -3.18 0.06
CA ALA A 197 20.09 -2.57 -1.21
C ALA A 197 18.73 -1.85 -1.13
N LEU A 198 17.68 -2.56 -0.67
CA LEU A 198 16.34 -2.01 -0.58
C LEU A 198 16.26 -0.88 0.46
N ALA A 199 16.89 -1.04 1.63
CA ALA A 199 16.98 -0.02 2.67
C ALA A 199 17.63 1.27 2.14
N LYS A 200 18.77 1.14 1.43
CA LYS A 200 19.49 2.32 0.93
C LYS A 200 18.76 3.02 -0.21
N VAL A 201 18.15 2.26 -1.13
CA VAL A 201 17.30 2.83 -2.17
C VAL A 201 16.09 3.53 -1.56
N SER A 202 15.46 2.92 -0.56
CA SER A 202 14.32 3.49 0.16
C SER A 202 14.67 4.79 0.87
N GLU A 203 15.81 4.84 1.58
CA GLU A 203 16.33 6.06 2.20
C GLU A 203 16.46 7.19 1.15
N LEU A 204 17.10 6.91 0.02
CA LEU A 204 17.31 7.90 -1.04
C LEU A 204 15.99 8.41 -1.63
N LEU A 205 15.05 7.51 -1.95
CA LEU A 205 13.72 7.86 -2.46
C LEU A 205 12.91 8.65 -1.41
N LEU A 206 13.02 8.28 -0.13
CA LEU A 206 12.35 8.95 0.97
C LEU A 206 12.86 10.38 1.18
N LEU A 207 14.16 10.59 0.97
CA LEU A 207 14.84 11.88 1.04
C LEU A 207 14.80 12.68 -0.28
N GLY A 208 14.19 12.15 -1.35
CA GLY A 208 14.13 12.80 -2.66
C GLY A 208 15.48 12.91 -3.36
N LYS A 209 16.37 11.94 -3.13
CA LYS A 209 17.73 11.85 -3.69
C LYS A 209 17.84 10.78 -4.78
N ASP A 210 16.81 10.65 -5.61
CA ASP A 210 16.67 9.60 -6.64
C ASP A 210 17.89 9.54 -7.57
N SER A 211 18.49 10.70 -7.89
CA SER A 211 19.68 10.81 -8.73
C SER A 211 20.94 10.15 -8.16
N GLN A 212 20.95 9.79 -6.88
CA GLN A 212 22.08 9.14 -6.22
C GLN A 212 21.99 7.61 -6.24
N ILE A 213 20.85 7.03 -6.66
CA ILE A 213 20.62 5.58 -6.65
C ILE A 213 21.68 4.84 -7.48
N ASP A 214 21.89 5.24 -8.73
CA ASP A 214 22.85 4.57 -9.62
C ASP A 214 24.28 4.63 -9.08
N SER A 215 24.67 5.77 -8.51
CA SER A 215 26.00 5.92 -7.91
C SER A 215 26.18 5.05 -6.66
N THR A 216 25.10 4.87 -5.89
CA THR A 216 25.08 4.06 -4.67
C THR A 216 25.17 2.57 -5.00
N LEU A 217 24.45 2.13 -6.03
CA LEU A 217 24.42 0.74 -6.47
C LEU A 217 25.61 0.34 -7.36
N ARG A 218 26.43 1.30 -7.82
CA ARG A 218 27.53 1.05 -8.75
C ARG A 218 28.47 -0.07 -8.29
N ASN A 219 28.78 -0.11 -6.99
CA ASN A 219 29.71 -1.04 -6.39
C ASN A 219 29.05 -2.30 -5.80
N ALA A 220 27.71 -2.42 -5.90
CA ALA A 220 27.01 -3.63 -5.47
C ALA A 220 27.33 -4.80 -6.43
N PRO A 221 27.25 -6.06 -5.96
CA PRO A 221 27.30 -7.24 -6.82
C PRO A 221 26.32 -7.11 -8.00
N ALA A 222 26.72 -7.58 -9.19
CA ALA A 222 25.95 -7.38 -10.41
C ALA A 222 24.52 -7.96 -10.31
N ASP A 223 24.38 -9.14 -9.72
CA ASP A 223 23.07 -9.77 -9.51
C ASP A 223 22.17 -8.96 -8.60
N LEU A 224 22.70 -8.49 -7.47
CA LEU A 224 21.96 -7.65 -6.52
C LEU A 224 21.55 -6.33 -7.16
N ARG A 225 22.45 -5.70 -7.93
CA ARG A 225 22.16 -4.49 -8.69
C ARG A 225 21.06 -4.71 -9.72
N ASN A 226 21.12 -5.81 -10.48
CA ASN A 226 20.11 -6.12 -11.49
C ASN A 226 18.74 -6.38 -10.85
N TRP A 227 18.69 -7.12 -9.74
CA TRP A 227 17.47 -7.37 -8.96
C TRP A 227 16.83 -6.06 -8.47
N ILE A 228 17.57 -5.22 -7.74
CA ILE A 228 17.00 -3.98 -7.17
C ILE A 228 16.61 -2.98 -8.26
N THR A 229 17.36 -2.91 -9.38
CA THR A 229 17.01 -2.05 -10.52
C THR A 229 15.75 -2.55 -11.22
N GLY A 230 15.54 -3.87 -11.34
CA GLY A 230 14.33 -4.46 -11.92
C GLY A 230 13.06 -4.12 -11.14
N TYR A 231 13.15 -4.12 -9.81
CA TYR A 231 12.04 -3.77 -8.89
C TYR A 231 11.93 -2.28 -8.57
N LEU A 232 12.87 -1.44 -9.03
CA LEU A 232 12.88 -0.02 -8.72
C LEU A 232 11.56 0.73 -9.06
N PRO A 233 10.84 0.40 -10.16
CA PRO A 233 9.53 0.99 -10.42
C PRO A 233 8.51 0.69 -9.33
N ASP A 234 8.46 -0.55 -8.85
CA ASP A 234 7.57 -0.97 -7.77
C ASP A 234 7.93 -0.27 -6.46
N ILE A 235 9.21 -0.27 -6.11
CA ILE A 235 9.72 0.40 -4.91
C ILE A 235 9.34 1.89 -4.93
N ARG A 236 9.48 2.56 -6.08
CA ARG A 236 9.09 3.98 -6.24
C ARG A 236 7.60 4.19 -6.01
N GLU A 237 6.75 3.36 -6.61
CA GLU A 237 5.30 3.47 -6.46
C GLU A 237 4.89 3.21 -5.02
N TYR A 238 5.36 2.12 -4.40
CA TYR A 238 5.07 1.81 -3.00
C TYR A 238 5.52 2.93 -2.06
N LEU A 239 6.63 3.61 -2.34
CA LEU A 239 7.10 4.75 -1.54
C LEU A 239 6.44 6.08 -1.92
N SER A 240 5.72 6.17 -3.04
CA SER A 240 5.13 7.40 -3.57
C SER A 240 4.12 7.99 -2.57
N THR A 241 3.37 7.11 -1.90
CA THR A 241 2.32 7.45 -0.93
C THR A 241 2.81 7.49 0.53
N LEU A 242 3.99 6.95 0.84
CA LEU A 242 4.53 6.93 2.21
C LEU A 242 4.73 8.36 2.72
N GLY A 243 3.98 8.71 3.78
CA GLY A 243 3.97 10.06 4.34
C GLY A 243 2.87 10.98 3.81
N TYR A 244 1.98 10.51 2.92
CA TYR A 244 0.98 11.33 2.24
C TYR A 244 -0.47 10.89 2.45
N ASN A 245 -0.71 9.68 2.97
CA ASN A 245 -2.05 9.09 3.13
C ASN A 245 -3.01 9.95 3.99
N ASP A 246 -2.47 10.74 4.92
CA ASP A 246 -3.25 11.63 5.79
C ASP A 246 -3.31 13.09 5.33
N TYR A 247 -2.84 13.42 4.12
CA TYR A 247 -3.02 14.77 3.56
C TYR A 247 -4.49 15.22 3.54
N PRO A 248 -5.49 14.36 3.25
CA PRO A 248 -6.90 14.70 3.44
C PRO A 248 -7.21 15.17 4.86
N VAL A 249 -6.78 14.42 5.87
CA VAL A 249 -7.05 14.73 7.29
C VAL A 249 -6.35 16.02 7.71
N MET A 250 -5.08 16.20 7.31
CA MET A 250 -4.34 17.44 7.51
C MET A 250 -5.00 18.65 6.83
N ALA A 251 -5.69 18.42 5.71
CA ALA A 251 -6.47 19.43 4.98
C ALA A 251 -7.87 19.68 5.56
N GLY A 252 -8.19 19.08 6.72
CA GLY A 252 -9.46 19.25 7.42
C GLY A 252 -10.59 18.35 6.92
N VAL A 253 -10.30 17.36 6.08
CA VAL A 253 -11.25 16.27 5.80
C VAL A 253 -11.36 15.41 7.05
N ARG A 254 -12.58 15.00 7.40
CA ARG A 254 -12.78 14.13 8.57
C ARG A 254 -12.21 12.74 8.27
N PRO A 255 -11.58 12.05 9.23
CA PRO A 255 -11.04 10.70 9.01
C PRO A 255 -12.07 9.71 8.43
N GLU A 256 -13.33 9.79 8.85
CA GLU A 256 -14.42 8.93 8.33
C GLU A 256 -14.83 9.20 6.88
N ASP A 257 -14.39 10.33 6.30
CA ASP A 257 -14.63 10.67 4.90
C ASP A 257 -13.39 10.39 4.02
N ASN A 258 -12.25 10.01 4.62
CA ASN A 258 -11.02 9.62 3.92
C ASN A 258 -11.05 8.12 3.59
N THR A 259 -10.87 7.75 2.32
CA THR A 259 -10.80 6.34 1.91
C THR A 259 -9.37 5.79 1.91
N TYR A 260 -8.36 6.66 2.09
CA TYR A 260 -6.92 6.34 1.99
C TYR A 260 -6.46 5.85 0.61
N ILE A 261 -7.34 5.83 -0.39
CA ILE A 261 -6.98 5.62 -1.80
C ILE A 261 -6.36 6.92 -2.32
N THR A 262 -5.05 6.91 -2.55
CA THR A 262 -4.29 8.09 -2.97
C THR A 262 -3.29 7.78 -4.08
N ALA A 263 -2.98 8.81 -4.87
CA ALA A 263 -1.87 8.81 -5.82
C ALA A 263 -1.09 10.12 -5.67
N VAL A 264 0.24 10.05 -5.69
CA VAL A 264 1.10 11.21 -5.44
C VAL A 264 1.91 11.56 -6.68
N GLY A 265 1.93 12.84 -7.06
CA GLY A 265 2.65 13.29 -8.25
C GLY A 265 2.56 14.79 -8.50
N SER A 266 3.18 15.24 -9.59
CA SER A 266 3.09 16.62 -10.09
C SER A 266 1.92 16.73 -11.08
N PHE A 267 0.70 16.98 -10.60
CA PHE A 267 -0.49 16.94 -11.47
C PHE A 267 -0.75 18.27 -12.19
N THR A 268 -0.56 19.41 -11.52
CA THR A 268 -0.80 20.74 -12.13
C THR A 268 0.47 21.52 -12.43
N THR A 269 1.56 21.27 -11.71
CA THR A 269 2.82 22.02 -11.84
C THR A 269 4.00 21.07 -11.78
N PRO A 270 4.90 21.02 -12.79
CA PRO A 270 6.05 20.13 -12.76
C PRO A 270 6.91 20.34 -11.51
N GLY A 271 7.27 19.25 -10.83
CA GLY A 271 8.08 19.29 -9.61
C GLY A 271 7.29 19.59 -8.33
N SER A 272 5.98 19.88 -8.40
CA SER A 272 5.14 19.92 -7.20
C SER A 272 4.89 18.52 -6.66
N LYS A 273 4.63 18.41 -5.35
CA LYS A 273 4.19 17.17 -4.72
C LYS A 273 2.74 17.33 -4.29
N GLN A 274 1.83 16.83 -5.12
CA GLN A 274 0.39 16.90 -4.91
C GLN A 274 -0.18 15.50 -4.70
N VAL A 275 -1.30 15.43 -3.99
CA VAL A 275 -1.99 14.18 -3.69
C VAL A 275 -3.34 14.19 -4.37
N LEU A 276 -3.61 13.22 -5.24
CA LEU A 276 -4.98 12.87 -5.60
C LEU A 276 -5.51 11.90 -4.55
N SER A 277 -6.71 12.15 -4.03
CA SER A 277 -7.35 11.31 -3.02
C SER A 277 -8.81 11.07 -3.35
N VAL A 278 -9.29 9.85 -3.11
CA VAL A 278 -10.71 9.52 -3.18
C VAL A 278 -11.35 9.82 -1.83
N LEU A 279 -12.37 10.68 -1.82
CA LEU A 279 -13.11 11.02 -0.61
C LEU A 279 -14.56 10.56 -0.70
N GLN A 280 -15.12 10.21 0.46
CA GLN A 280 -16.55 9.99 0.61
C GLN A 280 -17.28 11.32 0.83
N GLY A 281 -18.28 11.59 0.00
CA GLY A 281 -19.16 12.73 0.19
C GLY A 281 -20.12 12.53 1.36
N SER A 282 -20.23 13.55 2.20
CA SER A 282 -21.08 13.58 3.38
C SER A 282 -21.64 14.98 3.60
N ALA A 283 -22.62 15.14 4.50
CA ALA A 283 -23.15 16.47 4.84
C ALA A 283 -22.08 17.41 5.45
N LYS A 284 -20.97 16.85 5.96
CA LYS A 284 -19.87 17.61 6.56
C LYS A 284 -18.61 17.66 5.67
N ASN A 285 -18.63 16.99 4.52
CA ASN A 285 -17.57 17.07 3.51
C ASN A 285 -18.05 17.95 2.34
N PRO A 286 -17.59 19.20 2.23
CA PRO A 286 -18.03 20.11 1.19
C PRO A 286 -17.45 19.80 -0.20
N TYR A 287 -16.45 18.92 -0.30
CA TYR A 287 -15.70 18.69 -1.53
C TYR A 287 -16.36 17.67 -2.47
N VAL A 288 -17.18 16.77 -1.91
CA VAL A 288 -17.85 15.69 -2.64
C VAL A 288 -19.31 15.63 -2.21
N LYS A 289 -20.22 15.55 -3.18
CA LYS A 289 -21.66 15.47 -2.90
C LYS A 289 -21.99 14.27 -2.02
N ALA A 290 -22.85 14.47 -1.01
CA ALA A 290 -23.30 13.42 -0.11
C ALA A 290 -23.80 12.19 -0.87
N GLY A 291 -23.28 11.01 -0.50
CA GLY A 291 -23.64 9.74 -1.15
C GLY A 291 -22.89 9.44 -2.45
N GLN A 292 -21.80 10.16 -2.74
CA GLN A 292 -20.88 9.85 -3.84
C GLN A 292 -19.46 9.63 -3.33
N LEU A 293 -18.63 9.00 -4.14
CA LEU A 293 -17.18 9.11 -4.03
C LEU A 293 -16.70 10.16 -5.05
N GLY A 294 -15.66 10.91 -4.70
CA GLY A 294 -15.10 11.93 -5.58
C GLY A 294 -13.59 12.02 -5.42
N VAL A 295 -12.91 12.26 -6.53
CA VAL A 295 -11.45 12.49 -6.52
C VAL A 295 -11.19 13.97 -6.30
N VAL A 296 -10.36 14.30 -5.32
CA VAL A 296 -9.89 15.65 -5.05
C VAL A 296 -8.37 15.73 -5.25
N LEU A 297 -7.90 16.92 -5.62
CA LEU A 297 -6.48 17.27 -5.61
C LEU A 297 -6.18 18.04 -4.33
N ILE A 298 -5.18 17.59 -3.58
CA ILE A 298 -4.70 18.22 -2.35
C ILE A 298 -3.29 18.72 -2.60
N ASP A 299 -3.10 20.01 -2.39
CA ASP A 299 -1.82 20.69 -2.54
C ASP A 299 -1.39 21.31 -1.20
N LYS A 300 -0.12 21.14 -0.84
CA LYS A 300 0.45 21.76 0.37
C LYS A 300 1.01 23.12 0.00
N THR A 301 0.41 24.17 0.56
CA THR A 301 0.81 25.56 0.35
C THR A 301 1.56 26.11 1.57
N SER A 302 2.09 27.32 1.46
CA SER A 302 2.69 28.03 2.61
C SER A 302 1.70 28.35 3.73
N SER A 303 0.39 28.33 3.44
CA SER A 303 -0.69 28.64 4.38
C SER A 303 -1.47 27.41 4.86
N GLY A 304 -0.99 26.20 4.57
CA GLY A 304 -1.67 24.94 4.93
C GLY A 304 -1.93 24.07 3.71
N PHE A 305 -3.15 23.56 3.58
CA PHE A 305 -3.54 22.68 2.49
C PHE A 305 -4.68 23.28 1.68
N LYS A 306 -4.64 23.08 0.37
CA LYS A 306 -5.71 23.44 -0.56
C LYS A 306 -6.31 22.18 -1.15
N VAL A 307 -7.61 21.97 -0.93
CA VAL A 307 -8.38 20.86 -1.52
C VAL A 307 -9.17 21.39 -2.72
N THR A 308 -9.03 20.74 -3.87
CA THR A 308 -9.67 21.12 -5.13
C THR A 308 -10.41 19.92 -5.72
N PRO A 309 -11.76 19.95 -5.81
CA PRO A 309 -12.52 18.90 -6.48
C PRO A 309 -12.10 18.77 -7.95
N THR A 310 -11.91 17.54 -8.43
CA THR A 310 -11.40 17.30 -9.80
C THR A 310 -12.49 17.02 -10.83
N GLY A 311 -13.76 17.00 -10.40
CA GLY A 311 -14.90 16.64 -11.25
C GLY A 311 -15.07 15.13 -11.52
N LEU A 312 -14.06 14.30 -11.22
CA LEU A 312 -14.20 12.84 -11.30
C LEU A 312 -14.98 12.34 -10.08
N THR A 313 -16.16 11.77 -10.32
CA THR A 313 -17.05 11.23 -9.28
C THR A 313 -17.54 9.84 -9.64
N LEU A 314 -17.92 9.08 -8.63
CA LEU A 314 -18.44 7.72 -8.76
C LEU A 314 -19.68 7.57 -7.90
N PRO A 315 -20.66 6.75 -8.32
CA PRO A 315 -21.73 6.33 -7.42
C PRO A 315 -21.11 5.60 -6.21
N ARG A 316 -21.67 5.84 -5.03
CA ARG A 316 -21.25 5.16 -3.80
C ARG A 316 -21.60 3.68 -3.87
N VAL A 317 -20.67 2.81 -3.45
CA VAL A 317 -20.93 1.40 -3.18
C VAL A 317 -21.52 1.26 -1.77
N ALA A 318 -22.29 0.20 -1.52
CA ALA A 318 -22.97 -0.03 -0.25
C ALA A 318 -22.05 0.21 0.95
N LYS A 319 -22.66 0.70 2.04
CA LYS A 319 -21.99 0.94 3.32
C LYS A 319 -21.30 -0.36 3.75
N ASP A 320 -20.05 -0.25 4.21
CA ASP A 320 -19.29 -1.32 4.89
C ASP A 320 -18.32 -2.15 4.04
N LEU A 321 -18.04 -1.75 2.80
CA LEU A 321 -16.92 -2.30 2.02
C LEU A 321 -15.89 -1.19 1.74
N TYR A 322 -14.61 -1.46 2.01
CA TYR A 322 -13.56 -0.86 1.19
C TYR A 322 -13.99 -1.14 -0.25
N ASP A 323 -14.11 -0.10 -1.07
CA ASP A 323 -14.49 -0.30 -2.46
C ASP A 323 -13.30 -0.91 -3.21
N GLU A 324 -13.11 -2.22 -3.02
CA GLU A 324 -12.12 -3.05 -3.72
C GLU A 324 -12.26 -2.94 -5.24
N GLY A 325 -13.41 -2.42 -5.70
CA GLY A 325 -13.72 -2.20 -7.08
C GLY A 325 -13.14 -0.93 -7.71
N PHE A 326 -12.61 0.03 -6.95
CA PHE A 326 -12.07 1.29 -7.50
C PHE A 326 -10.76 1.70 -6.84
N ASN A 327 -9.73 1.98 -7.64
CA ASN A 327 -8.43 2.39 -7.14
C ASN A 327 -7.76 3.48 -8.02
N LEU A 328 -6.96 4.34 -7.38
CA LEU A 328 -5.98 5.21 -8.04
C LEU A 328 -4.66 4.45 -8.04
N ASP A 329 -4.40 3.64 -9.06
CA ASP A 329 -3.32 2.64 -9.00
C ASP A 329 -1.93 3.24 -9.05
N VAL A 330 -1.65 4.04 -10.09
CA VAL A 330 -0.30 4.55 -10.35
C VAL A 330 -0.32 5.96 -10.90
N ALA A 331 0.68 6.74 -10.50
CA ALA A 331 0.92 8.08 -11.03
C ALA A 331 2.07 8.05 -12.04
N VAL A 332 1.77 8.31 -13.30
CA VAL A 332 2.68 8.10 -14.43
C VAL A 332 3.28 9.43 -14.86
N LYS A 333 4.58 9.62 -14.58
CA LYS A 333 5.32 10.81 -15.00
C LYS A 333 5.46 10.86 -16.53
N ARG A 334 5.15 12.02 -17.11
CA ARG A 334 5.29 12.34 -18.54
C ARG A 334 6.57 13.15 -18.81
N SER A 335 6.97 13.24 -20.08
CA SER A 335 8.17 13.98 -20.52
C SER A 335 8.15 15.47 -20.15
N ASN A 336 6.97 16.07 -20.04
CA ASN A 336 6.80 17.46 -19.61
C ASN A 336 6.89 17.66 -18.08
N GLY A 337 7.15 16.59 -17.32
CA GLY A 337 7.26 16.61 -15.86
C GLY A 337 5.93 16.58 -15.11
N LEU A 338 4.79 16.56 -15.80
CA LEU A 338 3.48 16.34 -15.20
C LEU A 338 3.15 14.85 -15.10
N PHE A 339 2.16 14.51 -14.27
CA PHE A 339 1.72 13.14 -14.05
C PHE A 339 0.30 12.94 -14.58
N ASP A 340 0.10 11.82 -15.27
CA ASP A 340 -1.23 11.24 -15.48
C ASP A 340 -1.51 10.24 -14.35
N VAL A 341 -2.77 10.05 -13.95
CA VAL A 341 -3.15 9.02 -12.97
C VAL A 341 -3.89 7.89 -13.67
N VAL A 342 -3.53 6.65 -13.38
CA VAL A 342 -4.25 5.47 -13.86
C VAL A 342 -5.27 5.07 -12.82
N VAL A 343 -6.50 4.89 -13.28
CA VAL A 343 -7.64 4.50 -12.46
C VAL A 343 -8.07 3.11 -12.88
N ARG A 344 -8.20 2.21 -11.90
CA ARG A 344 -8.77 0.88 -12.05
C ARG A 344 -10.17 0.83 -11.50
N ASN A 345 -11.06 0.26 -12.29
CA ASN A 345 -12.44 0.01 -11.90
C ASN A 345 -12.85 -1.42 -12.26
N SER A 346 -12.96 -2.29 -11.25
CA SER A 346 -13.38 -3.69 -11.38
C SER A 346 -14.84 -3.93 -10.94
N ARG A 347 -15.60 -2.88 -10.59
CA ARG A 347 -17.00 -3.02 -10.10
C ARG A 347 -17.96 -3.68 -11.08
N SER A 348 -17.62 -3.73 -12.37
CA SER A 348 -18.41 -4.45 -13.39
C SER A 348 -18.07 -5.94 -13.52
N GLY A 349 -17.17 -6.47 -12.69
CA GLY A 349 -16.70 -7.85 -12.76
C GLY A 349 -15.60 -8.11 -13.81
N SER A 350 -15.26 -7.11 -14.61
CA SER A 350 -14.02 -7.00 -15.40
C SER A 350 -13.27 -5.75 -14.95
N GLN A 351 -11.94 -5.81 -14.97
CA GLN A 351 -11.09 -4.65 -14.79
C GLN A 351 -11.24 -3.68 -15.95
N LYS A 352 -11.41 -2.40 -15.62
CA LYS A 352 -11.32 -1.27 -16.55
C LYS A 352 -10.20 -0.35 -16.13
N LEU A 353 -9.24 -0.11 -17.01
CA LEU A 353 -8.12 0.81 -16.80
C LEU A 353 -8.34 2.07 -17.63
N GLN A 354 -8.24 3.24 -16.99
CA GLN A 354 -8.33 4.52 -17.68
C GLN A 354 -7.33 5.49 -17.08
N ALA A 355 -6.47 6.06 -17.93
CA ALA A 355 -5.64 7.18 -17.54
C ALA A 355 -6.43 8.49 -17.56
N TYR A 356 -6.18 9.36 -16.58
CA TYR A 356 -6.71 10.71 -16.50
C TYR A 356 -5.57 11.72 -16.37
N ARG A 357 -5.74 12.85 -17.06
CA ARG A 357 -4.83 14.00 -16.98
C ARG A 357 -5.53 15.18 -16.33
N MET A 358 -4.80 15.89 -15.48
CA MET A 358 -5.28 17.15 -14.91
C MET A 358 -5.28 18.26 -15.97
N SER A 359 -6.42 18.90 -16.19
CA SER A 359 -6.58 20.05 -17.08
C SER A 359 -7.55 21.05 -16.46
N LYS A 360 -7.09 22.28 -16.20
CA LYS A 360 -7.88 23.33 -15.54
C LYS A 360 -8.56 22.85 -14.25
N ASN A 361 -7.82 22.11 -13.41
CA ASN A 361 -8.31 21.48 -12.17
C ASN A 361 -9.38 20.41 -12.36
N THR A 362 -9.55 19.87 -13.56
CA THR A 362 -10.45 18.74 -13.84
C THR A 362 -9.65 17.55 -14.35
N LEU A 363 -9.99 16.34 -13.87
CA LEU A 363 -9.44 15.11 -14.44
C LEU A 363 -10.19 14.77 -15.73
N VAL A 364 -9.45 14.78 -16.84
CA VAL A 364 -9.97 14.48 -18.18
C VAL A 364 -9.39 13.14 -18.65
N PRO A 365 -10.21 12.21 -19.19
CA PRO A 365 -9.70 10.96 -19.73
C PRO A 365 -8.65 11.19 -20.81
N VAL A 366 -7.52 10.52 -20.70
CA VAL A 366 -6.50 10.46 -21.75
C VAL A 366 -7.03 9.56 -22.87
N LYS A 367 -7.01 10.05 -24.12
CA LYS A 367 -7.49 9.34 -25.31
C LYS A 367 -6.52 9.55 -26.47
N ASN A 368 -6.42 8.57 -27.37
CA ASN A 368 -5.52 8.62 -28.53
C ASN A 368 -4.07 8.94 -28.14
N ASP A 369 -3.62 8.32 -27.04
CA ASP A 369 -2.30 8.47 -26.42
C ASP A 369 -1.64 7.10 -26.27
N ALA A 370 -0.30 7.05 -26.22
CA ALA A 370 0.42 5.80 -26.00
C ALA A 370 0.01 5.10 -24.71
N LEU A 371 -0.24 5.87 -23.64
CA LEU A 371 -0.67 5.32 -22.35
C LEU A 371 -2.05 4.65 -22.45
N ASP A 372 -2.99 5.26 -23.18
CA ASP A 372 -4.33 4.70 -23.41
C ASP A 372 -4.25 3.38 -24.20
N THR A 373 -3.40 3.30 -25.22
CA THR A 373 -3.18 2.05 -25.98
C THR A 373 -2.54 0.96 -25.12
N ALA A 374 -1.52 1.29 -24.31
CA ALA A 374 -0.87 0.32 -23.42
C ALA A 374 -1.83 -0.21 -22.34
N LEU A 375 -2.62 0.67 -21.70
CA LEU A 375 -3.59 0.27 -20.70
C LEU A 375 -4.66 -0.66 -21.25
N LYS A 376 -5.09 -0.48 -22.50
CA LYS A 376 -6.02 -1.42 -23.16
C LYS A 376 -5.41 -2.81 -23.30
N ALA A 377 -4.16 -2.91 -23.74
CA ALA A 377 -3.49 -4.21 -23.83
C ALA A 377 -3.35 -4.90 -22.47
N ILE A 378 -2.90 -4.16 -21.44
CA ILE A 378 -2.78 -4.66 -20.06
C ILE A 378 -4.15 -5.12 -19.52
N GLN A 379 -5.19 -4.31 -19.73
CA GLN A 379 -6.55 -4.61 -19.31
C GLN A 379 -7.10 -5.86 -20.00
N ASP A 380 -6.90 -6.00 -21.32
CA ASP A 380 -7.39 -7.14 -22.08
C ASP A 380 -6.70 -8.44 -21.64
N LEU A 381 -5.37 -8.39 -21.42
CA LEU A 381 -4.59 -9.54 -20.94
C LEU A 381 -4.99 -9.95 -19.52
N HIS A 382 -5.13 -9.00 -18.59
CA HIS A 382 -5.60 -9.30 -17.23
C HIS A 382 -7.03 -9.87 -17.22
N ASN A 383 -7.96 -9.28 -17.97
CA ASN A 383 -9.32 -9.81 -18.03
C ASN A 383 -9.38 -11.20 -18.68
N LEU A 384 -8.51 -11.47 -19.66
CA LEU A 384 -8.39 -12.78 -20.30
C LEU A 384 -7.79 -13.82 -19.33
N SER A 385 -6.78 -13.45 -18.55
CA SER A 385 -6.24 -14.24 -17.45
C SER A 385 -7.34 -14.65 -16.47
N GLU A 386 -8.06 -13.68 -15.92
CA GLU A 386 -9.14 -13.86 -14.95
C GLU A 386 -10.27 -14.77 -15.46
N VAL A 387 -10.63 -14.68 -16.75
CA VAL A 387 -11.69 -15.52 -17.31
C VAL A 387 -11.19 -16.93 -17.61
N ASN A 388 -9.95 -17.09 -18.07
CA ASN A 388 -9.35 -18.40 -18.29
C ASN A 388 -9.20 -19.13 -16.95
N GLU A 389 -8.67 -18.49 -15.90
CA GLU A 389 -8.54 -19.10 -14.57
C GLU A 389 -9.90 -19.61 -14.05
N LYS A 390 -10.96 -18.82 -14.18
CA LYS A 390 -12.32 -19.25 -13.80
C LYS A 390 -12.85 -20.45 -14.59
N ILE A 391 -12.38 -20.66 -15.83
CA ILE A 391 -12.73 -21.84 -16.63
C ILE A 391 -12.01 -23.09 -16.10
N PHE A 392 -10.75 -22.95 -15.67
CA PHE A 392 -9.94 -24.05 -15.17
C PHE A 392 -10.17 -24.36 -13.69
N ASP A 393 -10.76 -23.44 -12.93
CA ASP A 393 -11.14 -23.65 -11.53
C ASP A 393 -12.22 -24.75 -11.38
N LYS A 394 -11.78 -25.93 -10.96
CA LYS A 394 -12.65 -27.09 -10.67
C LYS A 394 -13.26 -27.07 -9.27
N THR A 395 -12.81 -26.18 -8.40
CA THR A 395 -13.29 -26.11 -7.00
C THR A 395 -14.67 -25.45 -6.93
N THR A 396 -14.94 -24.47 -7.79
CA THR A 396 -16.23 -23.82 -7.88
C THR A 396 -17.22 -24.64 -8.71
N LYS A 397 -18.29 -25.13 -8.07
CA LYS A 397 -19.39 -25.81 -8.77
C LYS A 397 -20.20 -24.82 -9.60
N ARG A 398 -20.14 -24.96 -10.94
CA ARG A 398 -20.88 -24.13 -11.90
C ARG A 398 -21.95 -24.97 -12.60
N THR A 399 -23.15 -24.40 -12.77
CA THR A 399 -24.19 -24.99 -13.63
C THR A 399 -23.77 -24.96 -15.11
N PRO A 400 -24.36 -25.80 -15.97
CA PRO A 400 -24.07 -25.75 -17.41
C PRO A 400 -24.30 -24.37 -18.03
N ALA A 401 -25.33 -23.65 -17.60
CA ALA A 401 -25.61 -22.29 -18.08
C ALA A 401 -24.54 -21.27 -17.66
N GLN A 402 -24.03 -21.37 -16.43
CA GLN A 402 -22.94 -20.52 -15.96
C GLN A 402 -21.64 -20.81 -16.71
N LEU A 403 -21.34 -22.08 -16.98
CA LEU A 403 -20.16 -22.47 -17.76
C LEU A 403 -20.26 -21.97 -19.21
N ALA A 404 -21.43 -22.07 -19.85
CA ALA A 404 -21.67 -21.53 -21.18
C ALA A 404 -21.47 -20.01 -21.23
N ALA A 405 -22.04 -19.27 -20.28
CA ALA A 405 -21.86 -17.82 -20.20
C ALA A 405 -20.39 -17.42 -19.96
N LEU A 406 -19.65 -18.20 -19.19
CA LEU A 406 -18.22 -17.99 -18.97
C LEU A 406 -17.41 -18.24 -20.24
N MET A 407 -17.72 -19.31 -20.97
CA MET A 407 -17.10 -19.61 -22.27
C MET A 407 -17.40 -18.53 -23.32
N ASP A 408 -18.62 -18.02 -23.39
CA ASP A 408 -18.97 -16.91 -24.28
C ASP A 408 -18.16 -15.65 -23.96
N ARG A 409 -18.02 -15.33 -22.67
CA ARG A 409 -17.19 -14.22 -22.20
C ARG A 409 -15.71 -14.44 -22.56
N ALA A 410 -15.19 -15.65 -22.35
CA ALA A 410 -13.82 -15.99 -22.70
C ALA A 410 -13.59 -15.88 -24.21
N ASN A 411 -14.52 -16.34 -25.04
CA ASN A 411 -14.42 -16.20 -26.50
C ASN A 411 -14.33 -14.74 -26.94
N LEU A 412 -15.13 -13.85 -26.34
CA LEU A 412 -15.04 -12.40 -26.59
C LEU A 412 -13.68 -11.83 -26.18
N MET A 413 -13.20 -12.18 -24.98
CA MET A 413 -11.90 -11.71 -24.46
C MET A 413 -10.72 -12.27 -25.26
N ARG A 414 -10.80 -13.52 -25.73
CA ARG A 414 -9.79 -14.12 -26.62
C ARG A 414 -9.75 -13.42 -27.97
N GLN A 415 -10.90 -13.03 -28.53
CA GLN A 415 -10.94 -12.22 -29.76
C GLN A 415 -10.23 -10.87 -29.58
N GLN A 416 -10.42 -10.21 -28.42
CA GLN A 416 -9.69 -8.98 -28.08
C GLN A 416 -8.19 -9.26 -27.89
N GLY A 417 -7.87 -10.32 -27.14
CA GLY A 417 -6.51 -10.76 -26.84
C GLY A 417 -5.68 -11.11 -28.07
N LYS A 418 -6.28 -11.58 -29.18
CA LYS A 418 -5.59 -11.84 -30.45
C LYS A 418 -4.83 -10.64 -31.01
N ALA A 419 -5.17 -9.42 -30.60
CA ALA A 419 -4.40 -8.23 -30.96
C ALA A 419 -3.03 -8.16 -30.25
N TRP A 420 -2.88 -8.86 -29.13
CA TRP A 420 -1.76 -8.72 -28.18
C TRP A 420 -0.97 -10.01 -27.99
N THR A 421 -1.63 -11.16 -27.88
CA THR A 421 -0.98 -12.43 -27.53
C THR A 421 0.08 -12.90 -28.54
N PRO A 422 -0.03 -12.63 -29.86
CA PRO A 422 1.07 -12.95 -30.78
C PRO A 422 2.37 -12.19 -30.45
N LEU A 423 2.27 -11.00 -29.85
CA LEU A 423 3.45 -10.24 -29.40
C LEU A 423 4.11 -10.87 -28.18
N LEU A 424 3.38 -11.70 -27.43
CA LEU A 424 3.87 -12.49 -26.30
C LEU A 424 4.30 -13.91 -26.71
N GLY A 425 4.08 -14.30 -27.98
CA GLY A 425 4.38 -15.63 -28.48
C GLY A 425 3.50 -16.75 -27.92
N ILE A 426 2.27 -16.42 -27.48
CA ILE A 426 1.32 -17.38 -26.91
C ILE A 426 -0.07 -17.29 -27.55
N GLU A 427 -0.85 -18.36 -27.43
CA GLU A 427 -2.26 -18.36 -27.79
C GLU A 427 -3.13 -17.75 -26.66
N PRO A 428 -4.26 -17.11 -26.98
CA PRO A 428 -5.16 -16.53 -25.98
C PRO A 428 -5.65 -17.51 -24.89
N GLU A 429 -5.79 -18.79 -25.23
CA GLU A 429 -6.18 -19.86 -24.32
C GLU A 429 -5.11 -20.20 -23.29
N GLN A 430 -3.84 -19.86 -23.57
CA GLN A 430 -2.69 -20.16 -22.72
C GLN A 430 -2.39 -19.04 -21.71
N VAL A 431 -3.06 -17.88 -21.81
CA VAL A 431 -2.90 -16.79 -20.83
C VAL A 431 -3.39 -17.27 -19.47
N GLY A 432 -2.44 -17.55 -18.57
CA GLY A 432 -2.65 -17.88 -17.16
C GLY A 432 -2.62 -16.62 -16.32
N GLU A 433 -1.92 -16.61 -15.19
CA GLU A 433 -1.78 -15.42 -14.33
C GLU A 433 -1.26 -14.20 -15.13
N PHE A 434 -1.91 -13.05 -14.96
CA PHE A 434 -1.48 -11.77 -15.50
C PHE A 434 -1.90 -10.64 -14.57
N ASP A 435 -1.03 -10.32 -13.61
CA ASP A 435 -1.26 -9.25 -12.64
C ASP A 435 -0.19 -8.18 -12.78
N TRP A 436 -0.60 -6.95 -13.07
CA TRP A 436 0.31 -5.82 -13.23
C TRP A 436 0.37 -4.99 -11.96
N TYR A 437 1.54 -4.39 -11.70
CA TYR A 437 1.81 -3.66 -10.47
C TYR A 437 2.12 -2.20 -10.73
N THR A 438 3.12 -1.91 -11.56
CA THR A 438 3.49 -0.54 -11.89
C THR A 438 3.67 -0.32 -13.38
N LEU A 439 3.66 0.95 -13.79
CA LEU A 439 4.05 1.34 -15.13
C LEU A 439 4.72 2.71 -15.18
N GLN A 440 5.68 2.87 -16.08
CA GLN A 440 6.41 4.12 -16.30
C GLN A 440 6.83 4.27 -17.76
N PHE A 441 6.95 5.51 -18.24
CA PHE A 441 7.56 5.78 -19.54
C PHE A 441 9.08 5.69 -19.44
N LEU A 442 9.69 4.88 -20.31
CA LEU A 442 11.12 4.94 -20.62
C LEU A 442 11.40 5.99 -21.70
N ARG A 443 10.45 6.17 -22.63
CA ARG A 443 10.47 7.17 -23.69
C ARG A 443 9.06 7.69 -23.93
N ASP A 444 8.87 9.00 -23.99
CA ASP A 444 7.56 9.65 -24.18
C ASP A 444 7.71 10.82 -25.15
N THR A 445 7.53 10.54 -26.45
CA THR A 445 7.61 11.54 -27.53
C THR A 445 6.29 11.60 -28.31
N PRO A 446 6.04 12.61 -29.15
CA PRO A 446 4.78 12.68 -29.89
C PRO A 446 4.57 11.57 -30.94
N GLN A 447 5.63 10.88 -31.38
CA GLN A 447 5.59 9.83 -32.42
C GLN A 447 5.97 8.44 -31.91
N GLU A 448 6.66 8.35 -30.78
CA GLU A 448 7.18 7.09 -30.23
C GLU A 448 7.11 7.11 -28.71
N ALA A 449 6.74 5.96 -28.14
CA ALA A 449 6.77 5.74 -26.70
C ALA A 449 7.32 4.36 -26.36
N GLN A 450 7.95 4.25 -25.20
CA GLN A 450 8.31 2.99 -24.58
C GLN A 450 7.78 3.01 -23.14
N ILE A 451 6.94 2.04 -22.80
CA ILE A 451 6.32 1.92 -21.48
C ILE A 451 6.80 0.63 -20.84
N TYR A 452 7.43 0.75 -19.67
CA TYR A 452 7.83 -0.38 -18.85
C TYR A 452 6.75 -0.68 -17.83
N VAL A 453 6.39 -1.95 -17.71
CA VAL A 453 5.36 -2.47 -16.80
C VAL A 453 6.00 -3.58 -15.96
N THR A 454 5.76 -3.60 -14.66
CA THR A 454 6.05 -4.77 -13.83
C THR A 454 4.79 -5.60 -13.68
N LEU A 455 4.93 -6.92 -13.81
CA LEU A 455 3.78 -7.82 -13.76
C LEU A 455 4.19 -9.23 -13.37
N ASP A 456 3.29 -9.98 -12.76
CA ASP A 456 3.38 -11.42 -12.65
C ASP A 456 2.68 -12.04 -13.86
N TYR A 457 3.36 -13.01 -14.48
CA TYR A 457 2.91 -13.68 -15.69
C TYR A 457 3.16 -15.18 -15.62
N GLY A 458 2.11 -15.94 -15.92
CA GLY A 458 2.13 -17.39 -16.05
C GLY A 458 1.32 -17.84 -17.25
N THR A 459 1.65 -19.01 -17.78
CA THR A 459 0.87 -19.67 -18.82
C THR A 459 0.15 -20.88 -18.24
N ILE A 460 -1.08 -21.14 -18.67
CA ILE A 460 -1.78 -22.38 -18.34
C ILE A 460 -1.11 -23.53 -19.10
N PRO A 461 -0.52 -24.53 -18.43
CA PRO A 461 0.03 -25.69 -19.12
C PRO A 461 -1.10 -26.56 -19.69
N GLU A 462 -0.82 -27.32 -20.74
CA GLU A 462 -1.81 -28.18 -21.42
C GLU A 462 -2.46 -29.22 -20.48
N ASP A 463 -1.81 -29.54 -19.35
CA ASP A 463 -2.19 -30.58 -18.39
C ASP A 463 -2.34 -30.07 -16.93
N ALA A 464 -2.62 -28.77 -16.72
CA ALA A 464 -2.54 -28.04 -15.43
C ALA A 464 -3.16 -28.67 -14.17
N GLY A 465 -3.89 -29.78 -14.28
CA GLY A 465 -4.37 -30.53 -13.12
C GLY A 465 -5.28 -29.66 -12.25
N ASP A 466 -5.08 -29.73 -10.93
CA ASP A 466 -5.76 -28.87 -9.94
C ASP A 466 -4.80 -27.83 -9.32
N TYR A 467 -3.58 -27.68 -9.87
CA TYR A 467 -2.61 -26.72 -9.34
C TYR A 467 -2.87 -25.33 -9.90
N GLY A 468 -2.83 -24.31 -9.03
CA GLY A 468 -2.90 -22.91 -9.42
C GLY A 468 -1.78 -22.57 -10.42
N VAL A 469 -2.11 -21.76 -11.42
CA VAL A 469 -1.09 -21.25 -12.35
C VAL A 469 -0.40 -20.09 -11.66
N PHE A 470 0.74 -20.35 -11.04
CA PHE A 470 1.54 -19.30 -10.41
C PHE A 470 2.39 -18.57 -11.45
N GLY A 471 2.19 -17.26 -11.53
CA GLY A 471 2.99 -16.35 -12.33
C GLY A 471 4.40 -16.19 -11.77
N LYS A 472 5.33 -15.88 -12.68
CA LYS A 472 6.66 -15.39 -12.30
C LYS A 472 6.69 -13.88 -12.54
N ARG A 473 7.54 -13.16 -11.82
CA ARG A 473 7.67 -11.72 -12.01
C ARG A 473 8.44 -11.37 -13.29
N TYR A 474 7.93 -10.42 -14.06
CA TYR A 474 8.56 -9.87 -15.27
C TYR A 474 8.54 -8.34 -15.28
N GLY A 475 9.53 -7.79 -15.97
CA GLY A 475 9.48 -6.46 -16.58
C GLY A 475 9.07 -6.61 -18.04
N MET A 476 7.99 -5.95 -18.44
CA MET A 476 7.49 -5.91 -19.82
C MET A 476 7.65 -4.52 -20.38
N THR A 477 8.41 -4.39 -21.48
CA THR A 477 8.53 -3.14 -22.23
C THR A 477 7.63 -3.19 -23.46
N LEU A 478 6.68 -2.27 -23.52
CA LEU A 478 5.82 -2.04 -24.68
C LEU A 478 6.42 -0.91 -25.52
N THR A 479 6.80 -1.20 -26.78
CA THR A 479 7.23 -0.15 -27.72
C THR A 479 6.07 0.25 -28.61
N LEU A 480 5.70 1.52 -28.60
CA LEU A 480 4.58 2.08 -29.34
C LEU A 480 5.03 3.13 -30.35
N GLN A 481 4.40 3.12 -31.52
CA GLN A 481 4.59 4.13 -32.55
C GLN A 481 3.25 4.76 -32.94
N LYS A 482 3.30 6.04 -33.29
CA LYS A 482 2.16 6.81 -33.76
C LYS A 482 2.31 7.09 -35.25
N ASP A 483 1.42 6.49 -36.03
CA ASP A 483 1.13 6.94 -37.39
C ASP A 483 -0.16 7.79 -37.32
N GLN A 484 -1.30 7.26 -37.80
CA GLN A 484 -2.61 7.88 -37.54
C GLN A 484 -3.10 7.62 -36.11
N ASN A 485 -2.85 6.42 -35.59
CA ASN A 485 -3.19 5.98 -34.23
C ASN A 485 -1.96 5.36 -33.57
N TRP A 486 -1.94 5.38 -32.23
CA TRP A 486 -0.90 4.68 -31.46
C TRP A 486 -1.09 3.17 -31.56
N LYS A 487 -0.03 2.45 -31.88
CA LYS A 487 0.00 0.98 -31.98
C LYS A 487 1.21 0.43 -31.23
N ILE A 488 1.03 -0.70 -30.56
CA ILE A 488 2.14 -1.49 -30.02
C ILE A 488 2.84 -2.17 -31.20
N THR A 489 4.15 -2.03 -31.27
CA THR A 489 5.00 -2.53 -32.37
C THR A 489 5.93 -3.66 -31.92
N SER A 490 6.34 -3.64 -30.66
CA SER A 490 7.04 -4.76 -30.02
C SER A 490 6.67 -4.86 -28.55
N VAL A 491 6.84 -6.07 -28.00
CA VAL A 491 6.76 -6.35 -26.58
C VAL A 491 8.01 -7.14 -26.20
N ASP A 492 8.76 -6.63 -25.24
CA ASP A 492 9.96 -7.28 -24.72
C ASP A 492 9.72 -7.65 -23.26
N MET A 493 9.80 -8.94 -22.93
CA MET A 493 9.65 -9.44 -21.57
C MET A 493 10.99 -9.89 -21.00
N THR A 494 11.31 -9.42 -19.80
CA THR A 494 12.49 -9.82 -19.04
C THR A 494 12.05 -10.37 -17.71
N ARG A 495 12.39 -11.62 -17.41
CA ARG A 495 12.11 -12.22 -16.09
C ARG A 495 12.89 -11.47 -15.03
N LEU A 496 12.21 -11.07 -13.96
CA LEU A 496 12.86 -10.52 -12.77
C LEU A 496 13.17 -11.67 -11.83
N LYS A 497 14.36 -11.67 -11.22
CA LYS A 497 14.73 -12.68 -10.23
C LYS A 497 13.79 -12.57 -9.04
N ALA A 498 13.25 -13.69 -8.57
CA ALA A 498 12.44 -13.69 -7.35
C ALA A 498 13.30 -13.26 -6.14
N SER A 499 14.53 -13.77 -6.05
CA SER A 499 15.48 -13.39 -5.00
C SER A 499 16.88 -13.19 -5.59
N PRO A 500 17.71 -12.28 -5.06
CA PRO A 500 19.11 -12.18 -5.48
C PRO A 500 19.93 -13.44 -5.15
N TYR A 501 19.41 -14.35 -4.30
CA TYR A 501 20.08 -15.58 -3.87
C TYR A 501 19.55 -16.86 -4.51
N ASP A 502 18.54 -16.76 -5.38
CA ASP A 502 18.07 -17.95 -6.09
C ASP A 502 19.05 -18.27 -7.23
N GLU A 503 19.98 -19.20 -6.95
CA GLU A 503 20.99 -19.66 -7.90
C GLU A 503 20.42 -20.58 -8.99
N ASN A 504 19.18 -21.07 -8.83
CA ASN A 504 18.57 -22.05 -9.72
C ASN A 504 17.60 -21.45 -10.76
N GLU A 505 17.46 -20.12 -10.82
CA GLU A 505 16.45 -19.43 -11.64
C GLU A 505 16.91 -18.77 -12.95
#